data_AF-A0A6G3PXD7-F1
#
_entry.id   AF-A0A6G3PXD7-F1
#
_cell.length_a   1.000
_cell.length_b   1.000
_cell.length_c   1.000
_cell.angle_alpha   90.00
_cell.angle_beta   90.00
_cell.angle_gamma   90.00
#
_symmetry.space_group_name_H-M   'P 1'
#
loop_
_entity.id
_entity.type
_entity.pdbx_description
1 polymer ?
#
loop_
_entity_poly.entity_id
_entity_poly.type
_entity_poly.pdbx_seq_one_letter_code
_entity_poly.pdbx_strand_id
1 'polypeptide(L)'
;RWGLLLGGASATAGLVLWAGYPAAMVGVPGGRVSNLDPPSLAAVAFGLAQCGAALLLLGPLRRVLRRPVAWAAVAVVNLAAMTVFLWHQTAMIIVTAAALALADSPLPGVHTVPDDADWVTARLLWLPVFALALLGCWAVFRGYEQGGRRTGGGSLVVRESAPTRKGWARRA
;
A
#
# COMPACT_ATOMS: atom_id res chain seq x y z
N ARG A 1 -1.74 -10.65 20.53
CA ARG A 1 -2.32 -9.56 19.72
C ARG A 1 -2.28 -8.21 20.44
N TRP A 2 -3.00 -8.02 21.55
CA TRP A 2 -2.93 -6.78 22.36
C TRP A 2 -1.55 -6.55 22.99
N GLY A 3 -0.90 -7.60 23.51
CA GLY A 3 0.47 -7.49 24.03
C GLY A 3 1.51 -7.07 22.99
N LEU A 4 1.33 -7.48 21.72
CA LEU A 4 2.19 -7.02 20.62
C LEU A 4 1.93 -5.55 20.28
N LEU A 5 0.65 -5.15 20.22
CA LEU A 5 0.26 -3.77 19.95
C LEU A 5 0.73 -2.81 21.05
N LEU A 6 0.28 -3.05 22.28
CA LEU A 6 0.55 -2.18 23.42
C LEU A 6 2.03 -2.26 23.81
N GLY A 7 2.60 -3.47 23.88
CA GLY A 7 4.01 -3.65 24.21
C GLY A 7 4.94 -3.04 23.15
N GLY A 8 4.67 -3.27 21.86
CA GLY A 8 5.42 -2.66 20.77
C GLY A 8 5.29 -1.13 20.77
N ALA A 9 4.08 -0.59 20.91
CA ALA A 9 3.85 0.85 20.94
C ALA A 9 4.51 1.54 22.14
N SER A 10 4.39 0.95 23.33
CA SER A 10 5.05 1.46 24.55
C SER A 10 6.57 1.38 24.45
N ALA A 11 7.12 0.30 23.90
CA ALA A 11 8.55 0.16 23.68
C ALA A 11 9.08 1.17 22.65
N THR A 12 8.38 1.37 21.53
CA THR A 12 8.73 2.41 20.55
C THR A 12 8.69 3.81 21.17
N ALA A 13 7.61 4.12 21.91
CA ALA A 13 7.49 5.41 22.59
C ALA A 13 8.64 5.63 23.57
N GLY A 14 9.01 4.60 24.34
CA GLY A 14 10.11 4.72 25.28
C GLY A 14 11.48 4.87 24.61
N LEU A 15 11.71 4.17 23.50
CA LEU A 15 12.96 4.30 22.75
C LEU A 15 13.09 5.69 22.11
N VAL A 16 12.00 6.27 21.61
CA VAL A 16 12.00 7.62 21.03
C VAL A 16 12.14 8.69 22.11
N LEU A 17 11.32 8.63 23.18
CA LEU A 17 11.24 9.69 24.18
C LEU A 17 12.41 9.67 25.17
N TRP A 18 12.94 8.48 25.50
CA TRP A 18 13.94 8.34 26.56
C TRP A 18 15.29 7.82 26.08
N ALA A 19 15.36 7.07 24.97
CA ALA A 19 16.62 6.53 24.45
C ALA A 19 17.17 7.30 23.23
N GLY A 20 16.55 8.43 22.86
CA GLY A 20 17.05 9.33 21.82
C GLY A 20 16.96 8.78 20.39
N TYR A 21 16.15 7.74 20.16
CA TYR A 21 15.91 7.25 18.80
C TYR A 21 15.10 8.27 17.99
N PRO A 22 15.41 8.43 16.68
CA PRO A 22 14.67 9.36 15.84
C PRO A 22 13.18 8.98 15.79
N ALA A 23 12.29 9.97 15.83
CA ALA A 23 10.85 9.73 15.70
C ALA A 23 10.45 9.29 14.27
N ALA A 24 11.23 9.69 13.27
CA ALA A 24 11.04 9.27 11.90
C ALA A 24 11.42 7.79 11.72
N MET A 25 10.42 6.93 11.49
CA MET A 25 10.60 5.49 11.25
C MET A 25 11.03 5.18 9.80
N VAL A 26 11.17 6.22 8.97
CA VAL A 26 11.71 6.19 7.61
C VAL A 26 12.80 7.24 7.52
N GLY A 27 13.84 7.02 6.71
CA GLY A 27 14.87 8.03 6.48
C GLY A 27 14.26 9.32 5.93
N VAL A 28 14.57 10.45 6.57
CA VAL A 28 14.14 11.79 6.13
C VAL A 28 15.38 12.59 5.74
N PRO A 29 15.39 13.29 4.59
CA PRO A 29 16.48 14.18 4.22
C PRO A 29 16.74 15.20 5.35
N GLY A 30 17.98 15.25 5.86
CA GLY A 30 18.38 16.12 6.98
C GLY A 30 18.38 15.46 8.37
N GLY A 31 17.90 14.22 8.50
CA GLY A 31 18.01 13.44 9.75
C GLY A 31 19.45 12.96 9.99
N ARG A 32 20.03 13.26 11.16
CA ARG A 32 21.40 12.87 11.52
C ARG A 32 21.60 11.35 11.63
N VAL A 33 20.53 10.60 11.90
CA VAL A 33 20.49 9.14 12.04
C VAL A 33 19.17 8.61 11.48
N SER A 34 19.21 7.53 10.70
CA SER A 34 18.04 6.84 10.13
C SER A 34 17.74 5.59 10.96
N ASN A 35 16.48 5.37 11.35
CA ASN A 35 16.07 4.11 11.99
C ASN A 35 16.23 2.88 11.09
N LEU A 36 16.58 3.07 9.81
CA LEU A 36 16.75 2.00 8.83
C LEU A 36 18.22 1.73 8.50
N ASP A 37 19.17 2.55 8.97
CA ASP A 37 20.59 2.46 8.61
C ASP A 37 21.52 2.63 9.83
N PRO A 38 21.76 1.56 10.62
CA PRO A 38 21.18 0.21 10.57
C PRO A 38 19.79 0.11 11.27
N PRO A 39 18.98 -0.94 11.00
CA PRO A 39 17.65 -1.10 11.58
C PRO A 39 17.64 -1.02 13.11
N SER A 40 16.93 -0.04 13.65
CA SER A 40 16.91 0.21 15.09
C SER A 40 15.90 -0.67 15.83
N LEU A 41 16.13 -0.85 17.14
CA LEU A 41 15.14 -1.49 18.02
C LEU A 41 13.80 -0.74 18.03
N ALA A 42 13.80 0.58 17.77
CA ALA A 42 12.59 1.38 17.68
C ALA A 42 11.75 0.98 16.45
N ALA A 43 12.41 0.76 15.30
CA ALA A 43 11.75 0.27 14.08
C ALA A 43 11.20 -1.16 14.27
N VAL A 44 11.94 -2.04 14.93
CA VAL A 44 11.48 -3.42 15.22
C VAL A 44 10.28 -3.41 16.18
N ALA A 45 10.34 -2.66 17.27
CA ALA A 45 9.24 -2.51 18.21
C ALA A 45 7.98 -1.92 17.54
N PHE A 46 8.17 -0.96 16.64
CA PHE A 46 7.09 -0.36 15.86
C PHE A 46 6.45 -1.37 14.92
N GLY A 47 7.27 -2.16 14.21
CA GLY A 47 6.79 -3.26 13.36
C GLY A 47 5.98 -4.29 14.14
N LEU A 48 6.42 -4.68 15.35
CA LEU A 48 5.65 -5.57 16.23
C LEU A 48 4.30 -4.97 16.64
N ALA A 49 4.27 -3.66 16.90
CA ALA A 49 3.02 -2.95 17.19
C ALA A 49 2.06 -3.03 15.99
N GLN A 50 2.56 -2.77 14.78
CA GLN A 50 1.78 -2.88 13.53
C GLN A 50 1.28 -4.30 13.28
N CYS A 51 2.09 -5.33 13.53
CA CYS A 51 1.65 -6.74 13.47
C CYS A 51 0.54 -7.03 14.47
N GLY A 52 0.66 -6.52 15.72
CA GLY A 52 -0.37 -6.63 16.74
C GLY A 52 -1.69 -6.00 16.32
N ALA A 53 -1.65 -4.79 15.73
CA ALA A 53 -2.80 -4.11 15.16
C ALA A 53 -3.44 -4.91 14.01
N ALA A 54 -2.63 -5.41 13.07
CA ALA A 54 -3.12 -6.20 11.95
C ALA A 54 -3.87 -7.46 12.40
N LEU A 55 -3.33 -8.17 13.40
CA LEU A 55 -3.97 -9.36 13.98
C LEU A 55 -5.28 -9.03 14.72
N LEU A 56 -5.40 -7.84 15.32
CA LEU A 56 -6.64 -7.36 15.94
C LEU A 56 -7.69 -7.03 14.88
N LEU A 57 -7.28 -6.37 13.79
CA LEU A 57 -8.15 -5.96 12.70
C LEU A 57 -8.59 -7.14 11.81
N LEU A 58 -7.85 -8.24 11.79
CA LEU A 58 -8.14 -9.41 10.95
C LEU A 58 -9.57 -9.97 11.18
N GLY A 59 -10.02 -10.05 12.44
CA GLY A 59 -11.36 -10.54 12.77
C GLY A 59 -12.49 -9.65 12.24
N PRO A 60 -12.49 -8.34 12.56
CA PRO A 60 -13.41 -7.36 11.98
C PRO A 60 -13.35 -7.31 10.45
N LEU A 61 -12.16 -7.27 9.85
CA LEU A 61 -11.97 -7.23 8.39
C LEU A 61 -12.60 -8.45 7.72
N ARG A 62 -12.36 -9.66 8.25
CA ARG A 62 -13.01 -10.88 7.75
C ARG A 62 -14.52 -10.77 7.77
N ARG A 63 -15.12 -10.17 8.81
CA ARG A 63 -16.58 -9.96 8.88
C ARG A 63 -17.07 -8.98 7.82
N VAL A 64 -16.34 -7.89 7.58
CA VAL A 64 -16.68 -6.89 6.55
C VAL A 64 -16.55 -7.48 5.14
N LEU A 65 -15.49 -8.23 4.87
CA LEU A 65 -15.21 -8.85 3.57
C LEU A 65 -16.18 -9.99 3.21
N ARG A 66 -17.02 -10.46 4.14
CA ARG A 66 -18.15 -11.36 3.80
C ARG A 66 -19.19 -10.66 2.91
N ARG A 67 -19.20 -9.32 2.86
CA ARG A 67 -20.10 -8.55 2.00
C ARG A 67 -19.50 -8.50 0.58
N PRO A 68 -20.27 -8.87 -0.47
CA PRO A 68 -19.76 -8.92 -1.84
C PRO A 68 -19.28 -7.55 -2.34
N VAL A 69 -19.95 -6.46 -1.93
CA VAL A 69 -19.55 -5.09 -2.30
C VAL A 69 -18.20 -4.72 -1.69
N ALA A 70 -17.95 -5.06 -0.43
CA ALA A 70 -16.67 -4.79 0.23
C ALA A 70 -15.53 -5.61 -0.41
N TRP A 71 -15.80 -6.87 -0.73
CA TRP A 71 -14.84 -7.72 -1.43
C TRP A 71 -14.54 -7.19 -2.85
N ALA A 72 -15.57 -6.77 -3.59
CA ALA A 72 -15.40 -6.18 -4.91
C ALA A 72 -14.55 -4.91 -4.87
N ALA A 73 -14.78 -4.02 -3.90
CA ALA A 73 -13.95 -2.83 -3.71
C ALA A 73 -12.47 -3.20 -3.46
N VAL A 74 -12.20 -4.18 -2.59
CA VAL A 74 -10.83 -4.66 -2.33
C VAL A 74 -10.20 -5.25 -3.59
N ALA A 75 -10.95 -6.05 -4.37
CA ALA A 75 -10.46 -6.65 -5.60
C ALA A 75 -10.11 -5.58 -6.66
N VAL A 76 -10.92 -4.53 -6.81
CA VAL A 76 -10.65 -3.41 -7.71
C VAL A 76 -9.41 -2.64 -7.28
N VAL A 77 -9.27 -2.34 -5.98
CA VAL A 77 -8.07 -1.68 -5.44
C VAL A 77 -6.84 -2.54 -5.66
N ASN A 78 -6.92 -3.85 -5.41
CA ASN A 78 -5.83 -4.80 -5.62
C ASN A 78 -5.38 -4.86 -7.09
N LEU A 79 -6.33 -4.80 -8.03
CA LEU A 79 -6.02 -4.76 -9.46
C LEU A 79 -5.23 -3.49 -9.84
N ALA A 80 -5.49 -2.38 -9.15
CA ALA A 80 -4.77 -1.13 -9.36
C ALA A 80 -3.50 -0.99 -8.50
N ALA A 81 -3.29 -1.86 -7.50
CA ALA A 81 -2.26 -1.67 -6.47
C ALA A 81 -0.83 -1.58 -7.05
N MET A 82 -0.49 -2.44 -8.01
CA MET A 82 0.82 -2.38 -8.67
C MET A 82 1.01 -1.10 -9.48
N THR A 83 -0.01 -0.69 -10.25
CA THR A 83 0.07 0.56 -11.01
C THR A 83 0.15 1.77 -10.07
N VAL A 84 -0.64 1.80 -8.99
CA VAL A 84 -0.54 2.85 -7.95
C VAL A 84 0.88 2.87 -7.37
N PHE A 85 1.44 1.72 -6.99
CA PHE A 85 2.79 1.62 -6.44
C PHE A 85 3.85 2.18 -7.41
N LEU A 86 3.76 1.86 -8.70
CA LEU A 86 4.73 2.33 -9.69
C LEU A 86 4.59 3.83 -9.99
N TRP A 87 3.37 4.34 -10.05
CA TRP A 87 3.09 5.67 -10.60
C TRP A 87 2.86 6.76 -9.54
N HIS A 88 2.67 6.42 -8.26
CA HIS A 88 2.35 7.43 -7.24
C HIS A 88 3.46 8.49 -7.05
N GLN A 89 4.74 8.10 -7.03
CA GLN A 89 5.85 9.05 -6.92
C GLN A 89 5.91 9.97 -8.14
N THR A 90 5.76 9.41 -9.34
CA THR A 90 5.72 10.17 -10.59
C THR A 90 4.55 11.16 -10.59
N ALA A 91 3.35 10.74 -10.17
CA ALA A 91 2.19 11.61 -10.06
C ALA A 91 2.42 12.75 -9.05
N MET A 92 3.03 12.47 -7.90
CA MET A 92 3.41 13.53 -6.95
C MET A 92 4.42 14.52 -7.54
N ILE A 93 5.42 14.03 -8.28
CA ILE A 93 6.42 14.90 -8.94
C ILE A 93 5.75 15.79 -9.99
N ILE A 94 4.87 15.22 -10.84
CA ILE A 94 4.14 15.99 -11.86
C ILE A 94 3.31 17.11 -11.22
N VAL A 95 2.52 16.79 -10.19
CA VAL A 95 1.69 17.80 -9.51
C VAL A 95 2.55 18.85 -8.83
N THR A 96 3.65 18.46 -8.19
CA THR A 96 4.57 19.39 -7.50
C THR A 96 5.29 20.29 -8.50
N ALA A 97 5.73 19.77 -9.64
CA ALA A 97 6.39 20.54 -10.69
C ALA A 97 5.40 21.46 -11.41
N ALA A 98 4.18 21.00 -11.68
CA ALA A 98 3.12 21.81 -12.27
C ALA A 98 2.70 22.94 -11.32
N ALA A 99 2.56 22.65 -10.02
CA ALA A 99 2.32 23.66 -8.99
C ALA A 99 3.40 24.75 -9.00
N LEU A 100 4.68 24.35 -9.07
CA LEU A 100 5.80 25.29 -9.13
C LEU A 100 5.83 26.11 -10.43
N ALA A 101 5.42 25.53 -11.55
CA ALA A 101 5.42 26.20 -12.85
C ALA A 101 4.22 27.15 -13.05
N LEU A 102 3.08 26.86 -12.39
CA LEU A 102 1.82 27.58 -12.58
C LEU A 102 1.52 28.58 -11.45
N ALA A 103 2.15 28.44 -10.29
CA ALA A 103 1.93 29.32 -9.16
C ALA A 103 3.06 30.36 -9.05
N ASP A 104 2.67 31.63 -8.92
CA ASP A 104 3.60 32.73 -8.65
C ASP A 104 4.16 32.71 -7.21
N SER A 105 3.61 31.86 -6.34
CA SER A 105 4.02 31.74 -4.94
C SER A 105 3.99 30.28 -4.45
N PRO A 106 4.81 29.93 -3.43
CA PRO A 106 4.82 28.58 -2.87
C PRO A 106 3.45 28.18 -2.32
N LEU A 107 2.87 27.11 -2.89
CA LEU A 107 1.59 26.57 -2.44
C LEU A 107 1.71 25.84 -1.07
N PRO A 108 0.79 26.13 -0.13
CA PRO A 108 0.75 25.47 1.16
C PRO A 108 0.44 23.96 1.02
N GLY A 109 1.12 23.15 1.80
CA GLY A 109 0.97 21.68 1.80
C GLY A 109 1.70 20.98 0.63
N VAL A 110 2.37 21.71 -0.25
CA VAL A 110 3.20 21.16 -1.34
C VAL A 110 4.65 21.63 -1.23
N HIS A 111 4.85 22.94 -1.07
CA HIS A 111 6.18 23.56 -1.04
C HIS A 111 6.59 24.08 0.35
N THR A 112 5.68 24.02 1.32
CA THR A 112 5.89 24.53 2.67
C THR A 112 6.35 23.43 3.62
N VAL A 113 7.11 23.80 4.66
CA VAL A 113 7.60 22.88 5.71
C VAL A 113 6.41 22.40 6.57
N PRO A 114 6.37 21.12 6.97
CA PRO A 114 5.32 20.56 7.84
C PRO A 114 5.49 20.99 9.30
N ASP A 115 5.23 22.26 9.59
CA ASP A 115 5.40 22.83 10.94
C ASP A 115 4.09 22.92 11.74
N ASP A 116 2.95 23.08 11.05
CA ASP A 116 1.65 23.36 11.69
C ASP A 116 0.53 22.38 11.27
N ALA A 117 -0.53 22.31 12.08
CA ALA A 117 -1.71 21.49 11.77
C ALA A 117 -2.41 21.90 10.47
N ASP A 118 -2.32 23.18 10.10
CA ASP A 118 -2.83 23.71 8.82
C ASP A 118 -2.10 23.14 7.61
N TRP A 119 -0.84 22.73 7.78
CA TRP A 119 -0.12 22.00 6.74
C TRP A 119 -0.78 20.64 6.47
N VAL A 120 -1.25 19.95 7.51
CA VAL A 120 -1.90 18.64 7.38
C VAL A 120 -3.22 18.78 6.63
N THR A 121 -4.03 19.78 6.95
CA THR A 121 -5.29 20.02 6.25
C THR A 121 -5.04 20.41 4.79
N ALA A 122 -4.08 21.31 4.52
CA ALA A 122 -3.66 21.63 3.17
C ALA A 122 -3.21 20.39 2.39
N ARG A 123 -2.39 19.52 3.00
CA ARG A 123 -1.93 18.27 2.38
C ARG A 123 -3.08 17.32 2.07
N LEU A 124 -4.07 17.20 2.98
CA LEU A 124 -5.27 16.40 2.75
C LEU A 124 -6.09 16.93 1.58
N LEU A 125 -6.18 18.24 1.40
CA LEU A 125 -6.86 18.87 0.27
C LEU A 125 -6.15 18.63 -1.08
N TRP A 126 -4.84 18.32 -1.07
CA TRP A 126 -4.10 17.93 -2.28
C TRP A 126 -4.28 16.46 -2.66
N LEU A 127 -4.75 15.58 -1.76
CA LEU A 127 -4.96 14.16 -2.05
C LEU A 127 -5.85 13.90 -3.28
N PRO A 128 -6.99 14.59 -3.47
CA PRO A 128 -7.79 14.46 -4.68
C PRO A 128 -7.02 14.84 -5.95
N VAL A 129 -6.19 15.89 -5.90
CA VAL A 129 -5.40 16.33 -7.06
C VAL A 129 -4.34 15.29 -7.42
N PHE A 130 -3.62 14.76 -6.43
CA PHE A 130 -2.67 13.65 -6.65
C PHE A 130 -3.37 12.39 -7.18
N ALA A 131 -4.56 12.08 -6.66
CA ALA A 131 -5.36 10.96 -7.13
C ALA A 131 -5.80 11.15 -8.60
N LEU A 132 -6.21 12.37 -8.98
CA LEU A 132 -6.55 12.69 -10.37
C LEU A 132 -5.35 12.58 -11.31
N ALA A 133 -4.19 13.10 -10.91
CA ALA A 133 -2.97 12.97 -11.68
C ALA A 133 -2.57 11.50 -11.85
N LEU A 134 -2.67 10.70 -10.78
CA LEU A 134 -2.41 9.26 -10.81
C LEU A 134 -3.39 8.52 -11.73
N LEU A 135 -4.68 8.86 -11.68
CA LEU A 135 -5.69 8.33 -12.60
C LEU A 135 -5.39 8.73 -14.05
N GLY A 136 -4.89 9.94 -14.29
CA GLY A 136 -4.41 10.40 -15.58
C GLY A 136 -3.24 9.57 -16.11
N CYS A 137 -2.18 9.40 -15.32
CA CYS A 137 -1.05 8.52 -15.65
C CYS A 137 -1.55 7.10 -15.96
N TRP A 138 -2.38 6.54 -15.08
CA TRP A 138 -2.95 5.22 -15.27
C TRP A 138 -3.78 5.09 -16.54
N ALA A 139 -4.60 6.09 -16.88
CA ALA A 139 -5.43 6.07 -18.09
C ALA A 139 -4.57 6.05 -19.36
N VAL A 140 -3.46 6.81 -19.37
CA VAL A 140 -2.51 6.86 -20.48
C VAL A 140 -1.74 5.55 -20.62
N PHE A 141 -1.26 4.96 -19.51
CA PHE A 141 -0.37 3.80 -19.53
C PHE A 141 -1.09 2.44 -19.44
N ARG A 142 -2.38 2.41 -19.12
CA ARG A 142 -3.19 1.18 -19.06
C ARG A 142 -3.16 0.37 -20.35
N GLY A 143 -3.12 1.04 -21.50
CA GLY A 143 -3.04 0.39 -22.81
C GLY A 143 -1.76 -0.45 -22.97
N TYR A 144 -0.64 0.04 -22.44
CA TYR A 144 0.65 -0.65 -22.48
C TYR A 144 0.74 -1.77 -21.45
N GLU A 145 0.17 -1.58 -20.25
CA GLU A 145 0.15 -2.61 -19.19
C GLU A 145 -0.80 -3.78 -19.50
N GLN A 146 -1.88 -3.56 -20.26
CA GLN A 146 -2.86 -4.59 -20.62
C GLN A 146 -2.61 -5.26 -21.99
N GLY A 147 -1.81 -4.64 -22.86
CA GLY A 147 -1.51 -5.13 -24.21
C GLY A 147 -0.80 -6.48 -24.26
N GLY A 148 -0.09 -6.88 -23.20
CA GLY A 148 0.61 -8.18 -23.13
C GLY A 148 -0.28 -9.39 -22.79
N ARG A 149 -1.55 -9.19 -22.40
CA ARG A 149 -2.44 -10.27 -21.95
C ARG A 149 -3.38 -10.83 -23.02
N ARG A 150 -3.37 -10.33 -24.26
CA ARG A 150 -4.40 -10.66 -25.27
C ARG A 150 -3.94 -11.49 -26.46
N THR A 151 -2.72 -12.02 -26.49
CA THR A 151 -2.28 -12.90 -27.59
C THR A 151 -1.35 -14.00 -27.09
N GLY A 152 -1.92 -15.12 -26.64
CA GLY A 152 -1.15 -16.35 -26.45
C GLY A 152 -1.52 -17.12 -25.20
N GLY A 153 -2.52 -17.99 -25.32
CA GLY A 153 -2.86 -18.90 -24.24
C GLY A 153 -4.27 -19.43 -24.43
N GLY A 154 -4.51 -20.12 -25.54
CA GLY A 154 -5.65 -21.02 -25.60
C GLY A 154 -5.57 -21.90 -24.37
N SER A 155 -6.58 -21.80 -23.50
CA SER A 155 -6.79 -22.73 -22.41
C SER A 155 -6.81 -24.12 -23.05
N LEU A 156 -5.68 -24.82 -22.99
CA LEU A 156 -5.64 -26.25 -23.27
C LEU A 156 -6.45 -26.85 -22.14
N VAL A 157 -7.75 -26.97 -22.38
CA VAL A 157 -8.65 -27.78 -21.59
C VAL A 157 -8.09 -29.18 -21.69
N VAL A 158 -7.23 -29.55 -20.75
CA VAL A 158 -6.84 -30.94 -20.55
C VAL A 158 -8.14 -31.63 -20.16
N ARG A 159 -8.81 -32.23 -21.15
CA ARG A 159 -9.91 -33.15 -20.91
C ARG A 159 -9.33 -34.30 -20.11
N GLU A 160 -9.55 -34.25 -18.80
CA GLU A 160 -9.32 -35.36 -17.91
C GLU A 160 -10.11 -36.56 -18.47
N SER A 161 -9.38 -37.55 -18.97
CA SER A 161 -9.98 -38.76 -19.52
C SER A 161 -10.54 -39.55 -18.35
N ALA A 162 -11.87 -39.66 -18.27
CA ALA A 162 -12.55 -40.44 -17.25
C ALA A 162 -11.98 -41.87 -17.22
N PRO A 163 -11.74 -42.46 -16.04
CA PRO A 163 -11.17 -43.79 -15.95
C PRO A 163 -12.17 -44.79 -16.54
N THR A 164 -11.74 -45.48 -17.60
CA THR A 164 -12.51 -46.56 -18.20
C THR A 164 -12.74 -47.62 -17.14
N ARG A 165 -13.99 -47.74 -16.69
CA ARG A 165 -14.47 -48.81 -15.82
C ARG A 165 -14.39 -50.12 -16.61
N LYS A 166 -13.22 -50.76 -16.63
CA LYS A 166 -13.08 -52.12 -17.16
C LYS A 166 -13.90 -53.04 -16.28
N GLY A 167 -15.06 -53.45 -16.79
CA GLY A 167 -15.88 -54.49 -16.20
C GLY A 167 -15.05 -55.76 -16.08
N TRP A 168 -14.71 -56.11 -14.84
CA TRP A 168 -14.28 -57.47 -14.55
C TRP A 168 -15.53 -58.33 -14.46
N ALA A 169 -15.66 -59.14 -15.51
CA ALA A 169 -16.70 -60.12 -15.69
C ALA A 169 -16.75 -61.07 -14.50
N ARG A 170 -17.98 -61.31 -14.03
CA ARG A 170 -18.37 -62.56 -13.39
C ARG A 170 -17.99 -63.72 -14.31
N ARG A 171 -17.35 -64.75 -13.75
CA ARG A 171 -17.43 -66.19 -14.08
C ARG A 171 -16.65 -66.88 -12.95
N ALA A 172 -17.35 -67.48 -11.99
CA ALA A 172 -17.82 -68.87 -11.96
C ALA A 172 -16.80 -69.72 -11.20
#